data_AF-A0A7Z7BHE9-F1
#
_entry.id   AF-A0A7Z7BHE9-F1
#
_cell.length_a   1.000
_cell.length_b   1.000
_cell.length_c   1.000
_cell.angle_alpha   90.00
_cell.angle_beta   90.00
_cell.angle_gamma   90.00
#
_symmetry.space_group_name_H-M   'P 1'
#
loop_
_entity.id
_entity.type
_entity.pdbx_description
1 polymer ?
#
loop_
_entity_poly.entity_id
_entity_poly.type
_entity_poly.pdbx_seq_one_letter_code
_entity_poly.pdbx_strand_id
1 'polypeptide(L)' 'MPFPFLALFVQLLVGIGSMVIGYLMMPKASTSQPEEVTDMDEPTAESRPIPVVFGELDVAPNILWFGDKATTSRKVSA' A
#
# COMPACT_ATOMS: atom_id res chain seq x y z
N MET A 1 3.68 57.11 -0.45
CA MET A 1 2.68 56.03 -0.32
C MET A 1 2.43 55.79 1.16
N PRO A 2 1.38 56.40 1.75
CA PRO A 2 1.12 56.28 3.18
C PRO A 2 0.49 54.91 3.47
N PHE A 3 0.76 54.34 4.64
CA PHE A 3 0.39 52.99 5.14
C PHE A 3 1.41 51.85 4.92
N PRO A 4 2.62 51.95 5.53
CA PRO A 4 3.54 50.81 5.66
C PRO A 4 2.90 49.61 6.38
N PHE A 5 1.95 49.86 7.28
CA PHE A 5 1.23 48.81 8.02
C PHE A 5 0.31 47.97 7.14
N LEU A 6 -0.30 48.54 6.11
CA LEU A 6 -1.14 47.76 5.18
C LEU A 6 -0.30 46.77 4.37
N ALA A 7 0.89 47.19 3.93
CA ALA A 7 1.84 46.30 3.27
C ALA A 7 2.30 45.16 4.21
N LEU A 8 2.54 45.45 5.49
CA LEU A 8 2.93 44.45 6.48
C LEU A 8 1.85 43.39 6.69
N PHE A 9 0.57 43.78 6.83
CA PHE A 9 -0.51 42.82 7.00
C PHE A 9 -0.74 41.95 5.77
N VAL A 10 -0.60 42.52 4.56
CA VAL A 10 -0.67 41.75 3.31
C VAL A 10 0.45 40.72 3.24
N GLN A 11 1.70 41.11 3.55
CA GLN A 11 2.83 40.18 3.57
C GLN A 11 2.68 39.07 4.62
N LEU A 12 2.16 39.41 5.80
CA LEU A 12 1.89 38.44 6.87
C LEU A 12 0.83 37.42 6.45
N LEU A 13 -0.26 37.87 5.84
CA LEU A 13 -1.31 36.99 5.33
C LEU A 13 -0.78 36.07 4.23
N VAL A 14 0.07 36.57 3.33
CA VAL A 14 0.71 35.74 2.30
C VAL A 14 1.63 34.69 2.92
N GLY A 15 2.42 35.05 3.93
CA GLY A 15 3.30 34.12 4.64
C GLY A 15 2.55 33.02 5.39
N ILE A 16 1.45 33.37 6.07
CA ILE A 16 0.60 32.38 6.74
C ILE A 16 -0.11 31.50 5.71
N GLY A 17 -0.60 32.10 4.62
CA GLY A 17 -1.25 31.37 3.53
C GLY A 17 -0.32 30.34 2.88
N SER A 18 0.93 30.70 2.59
CA SER A 18 1.90 29.77 2.00
C SER A 18 2.26 28.62 2.95
N MET A 19 2.33 28.88 4.25
CA MET A 19 2.55 27.84 5.26
C MET A 19 1.40 26.83 5.31
N VAL A 20 0.15 27.30 5.27
CA VAL A 20 -1.05 26.44 5.25
C VAL A 20 -1.11 25.62 3.96
N ILE A 21 -0.82 26.24 2.82
CA ILE A 21 -0.75 25.55 1.52
C ILE A 21 0.32 24.45 1.57
N GLY A 22 1.51 24.73 2.11
CA GLY A 22 2.58 23.74 2.26
C GLY A 22 2.19 22.56 3.16
N TYR A 23 1.48 22.83 4.25
CA TYR A 23 0.97 21.78 5.14
C TYR A 23 -0.08 20.90 4.46
N LEU A 24 -0.96 21.47 3.65
CA LEU A 24 -1.99 20.74 2.90
C LEU A 24 -1.43 19.95 1.71
N MET A 25 -0.34 20.44 1.11
CA MET A 25 0.36 19.73 0.04
C MET A 25 1.29 18.63 0.55
N MET A 26 1.43 18.49 1.88
CA MET A 26 2.15 17.39 2.46
C MET A 26 1.48 16.07 2.06
N PRO A 27 2.21 15.09 1.48
CA PRO A 27 1.63 13.83 1.04
C PRO A 27 0.86 13.16 2.17
N LYS A 28 -0.41 12.83 1.92
CA LYS A 28 -1.21 12.03 2.84
C LYS A 28 -0.50 10.68 3.00
N ALA A 29 -0.17 10.31 4.23
CA ALA A 29 0.38 8.98 4.51
C ALA A 29 -0.54 7.93 3.85
N SER A 30 0.03 7.08 2.98
CA SER A 30 -0.75 6.14 2.19
C SER A 30 -1.40 5.12 3.11
N THR A 31 -2.73 5.14 3.21
CA THR A 31 -3.48 4.00 3.74
C THR A 31 -3.84 3.13 2.54
N SER A 32 -3.08 2.06 2.33
CA SER A 32 -3.33 1.12 1.24
C SER A 32 -4.18 -0.03 1.76
N GLN A 33 -5.51 0.03 1.61
CA GLN A 33 -6.31 -1.20 1.65
C GLN A 33 -7.66 -1.04 0.93
N PRO A 34 -7.81 -1.62 -0.26
CA PRO A 34 -9.10 -2.07 -0.75
C PRO A 34 -9.44 -3.39 -0.05
N GLU A 35 -10.43 -3.36 0.84
CA GLU A 35 -11.16 -4.53 1.31
C GLU A 35 -12.00 -5.06 0.15
N GLU A 36 -11.42 -5.86 -0.74
CA GLU A 36 -12.21 -6.77 -1.58
C GLU A 36 -11.28 -7.83 -2.15
N VAL A 37 -11.03 -8.81 -1.27
CA VAL A 37 -10.82 -10.28 -1.40
C VAL A 37 -9.89 -10.67 -0.24
N THR A 38 -10.27 -10.32 0.99
CA THR A 38 -9.62 -10.81 2.21
C THR A 38 -10.22 -12.14 2.67
N ASP A 39 -11.40 -12.52 2.18
CA ASP A 39 -12.11 -13.74 2.58
C ASP A 39 -11.70 -14.97 1.73
N MET A 40 -10.47 -15.00 1.24
CA MET A 40 -9.87 -16.24 0.72
C MET A 40 -8.87 -16.75 1.75
N ASP A 41 -9.40 -17.42 2.78
CA ASP A 41 -8.59 -18.15 3.76
C ASP A 41 -7.77 -19.27 3.11
N GLU A 42 -8.23 -19.72 1.94
CA GLU A 42 -7.57 -20.77 1.18
C GLU A 42 -6.55 -20.20 0.19
N PRO A 43 -5.33 -20.77 0.13
CA PRO A 43 -4.33 -20.33 -0.82
C PRO A 43 -4.80 -20.61 -2.25
N THR A 44 -4.82 -19.57 -3.09
CA THR A 44 -5.16 -19.69 -4.50
C THR A 44 -3.91 -19.83 -5.38
N ALA A 45 -4.06 -20.44 -6.56
CA ALA A 45 -3.02 -20.52 -7.58
C ALA A 45 -3.26 -19.46 -8.66
N GLU A 46 -3.37 -18.20 -8.25
CA GLU A 46 -3.70 -17.07 -9.13
C GLU A 46 -2.49 -16.15 -9.38
N SER A 47 -2.46 -15.51 -10.55
CA SER A 47 -1.42 -14.54 -10.90
C SER A 47 -1.76 -13.14 -10.37
N ARG A 48 -1.76 -12.97 -9.05
CA ARG A 48 -1.98 -11.67 -8.40
C ARG A 48 -0.68 -10.86 -8.24
N PRO A 49 -0.74 -9.51 -8.26
CA PRO A 49 0.42 -8.68 -7.97
C PRO A 49 0.99 -9.02 -6.59
N ILE A 50 2.31 -9.10 -6.50
CA ILE A 50 3.00 -9.30 -5.22
C ILE A 50 2.96 -7.97 -4.47
N PRO A 51 2.33 -7.89 -3.27
CA PRO A 51 2.25 -6.63 -2.54
C PRO A 51 3.64 -6.22 -2.06
N VAL A 52 4.02 -4.98 -2.33
CA VAL A 52 5.21 -4.36 -1.75
C VAL A 52 4.77 -3.70 -0.44
N VAL A 53 4.93 -4.43 0.66
CA VAL A 53 4.46 -4.00 1.97
C VAL A 53 5.52 -3.12 2.63
N PHE A 54 5.08 -1.97 3.13
CA PHE A 54 5.86 -1.10 4.01
C PHE A 54 5.25 -1.14 5.41
N GLY A 55 5.63 -2.13 6.22
CA GLY A 55 5.08 -2.37 7.55
C GLY A 55 4.75 -3.84 7.81
N GLU A 56 4.07 -4.13 8.92
CA GLU A 56 3.49 -5.45 9.19
C GLU A 56 2.10 -5.51 8.59
N LEU A 57 1.86 -6.51 7.75
CA LEU A 57 0.59 -6.72 7.06
C LEU A 57 0.35 -8.22 6.96
N ASP A 58 -0.84 -8.66 7.36
CA ASP A 58 -1.28 -10.03 7.09
C ASP A 58 -1.55 -10.17 5.59
N VAL A 59 -0.85 -11.11 4.97
CA VAL A 59 -0.96 -11.42 3.55
C VAL A 59 -1.37 -12.87 3.40
N ALA A 60 -2.43 -13.12 2.62
CA ALA A 60 -2.82 -14.48 2.27
C ALA A 60 -1.70 -15.19 1.49
N PRO A 61 -1.45 -16.50 1.68
CA PRO A 61 -0.49 -17.27 0.88
C PRO A 61 -0.96 -17.50 -0.56
N ASN A 62 -0.03 -17.66 -1.51
CA ASN A 62 -0.32 -18.01 -2.92
C ASN A 62 0.39 -19.32 -3.29
N ILE A 63 -0.30 -20.24 -3.95
CA ILE A 63 0.33 -21.47 -4.46
C ILE A 63 1.05 -21.15 -5.77
N LEU A 64 2.38 -21.30 -5.79
CA LEU A 64 3.20 -21.14 -6.99
C LEU A 64 3.28 -22.41 -7.84
N TRP A 65 3.17 -23.57 -7.21
CA TRP A 65 3.25 -24.87 -7.88
C TRP A 65 2.57 -25.96 -7.05
N PHE A 66 1.87 -26.87 -7.73
CA PHE A 66 1.39 -28.13 -7.18
C PHE A 66 1.70 -29.26 -8.17
N GLY A 67 2.14 -30.41 -7.66
CA GLY A 67 2.44 -31.58 -8.46
C GLY A 67 1.28 -32.56 -8.52
N ASP A 68 1.24 -33.35 -9.59
CA ASP A 68 0.29 -34.47 -9.69
C ASP A 68 0.66 -35.59 -8.71
N LYS A 69 -0.36 -36.30 -8.22
CA LYS A 69 -0.16 -37.50 -7.39
C LYS A 69 0.47 -38.61 -8.24
N ALA A 70 1.64 -39.10 -7.83
CA ALA A 70 2.31 -40.22 -8.49
C ALA A 70 2.36 -41.46 -7.59
N THR A 71 2.08 -42.63 -8.16
CA THR A 71 2.26 -43.93 -7.49
C THR A 71 3.42 -44.67 -8.15
N THR A 72 4.42 -45.08 -7.38
CA THR A 72 5.54 -45.90 -7.87
C THR A 72 5.43 -47.32 -7.32
N SER A 73 5.33 -48.31 -8.20
CA SER A 73 5.41 -49.72 -7.82
C SER A 73 6.84 -50.21 -8.01
N ARG A 74 7.38 -50.90 -7.00
CA ARG A 74 8.71 -51.53 -7.05
C ARG A 74 8.54 -53.04 -6.97
N LYS A 75 9.31 -53.78 -7.76
CA LYS A 75 9.25 -55.24 -7.79
C LYS A 75 9.79 -55.81 -6.48
N VAL A 76 8.99 -56.65 -5.84
CA VAL A 76 9.46 -57.58 -4.82
C VAL A 76 9.62 -58.92 -5.52
N SER A 77 10.84 -59.48 -5.53
CA SER A 77 11.06 -60.87 -5.99
C SER A 77 10.58 -61.81 -4.88
N ALA A 78 9.79 -62.81 -5.25
CA ALA A 78 9.59 -63.99 -4.41
C ALA A 78 10.85 -64.87 -4.44
#